data_AF-A0A1Q9NJ84-F1
#
_entry.id   AF-A0A1Q9NJ84-F1
#
_cell.length_a   1.000
_cell.length_b   1.000
_cell.length_c   1.000
_cell.angle_alpha   90.00
_cell.angle_beta   90.00
_cell.angle_gamma   90.00
#
_symmetry.space_group_name_H-M   'P 1'
#
loop_
_entity.id
_entity.type
_entity.pdbx_description
1 polymer ?
#
loop_
_entity_poly.entity_id
_entity_poly.type
_entity_poly.pdbx_seq_one_letter_code
_entity_poly.pdbx_strand_id
1 'polypeptide(L)'
;MKTQKIYFLFPFFLIVLGVLSAIFTYYYFPQLIPSYGGGEVIKLNSNNNYEMSYGFEPRFRLLISIEVDNPVVININQEEKFSGIDYSVTLNTSLYYVINIKGTMLTEGFMKLKQEIPTLYQLFTFGLLLSGILLYIFYIHLKKR
;
A
#
# COMPACT_ATOMS: atom_id res chain seq x y z
N MET A 1 -6.71 46.12 2.23
CA MET A 1 -7.62 44.94 2.20
C MET A 1 -7.22 43.83 1.22
N LYS A 2 -6.60 44.07 0.06
CA LYS A 2 -6.27 42.98 -0.90
C LYS A 2 -5.17 42.02 -0.41
N THR A 3 -4.14 42.52 0.29
CA THR A 3 -3.04 41.72 0.85
C THR A 3 -3.51 40.71 1.92
N GLN A 4 -4.49 41.06 2.76
CA GLN A 4 -5.01 40.18 3.81
C GLN A 4 -5.71 38.91 3.30
N LYS A 5 -6.24 38.91 2.06
CA LYS A 5 -6.86 37.73 1.45
C LYS A 5 -5.83 36.67 1.03
N ILE A 6 -4.64 37.11 0.62
CA ILE A 6 -3.55 36.22 0.17
C ILE A 6 -3.00 35.40 1.36
N TYR A 7 -2.89 36.02 2.55
CA TYR A 7 -2.44 35.33 3.76
C TYR A 7 -3.40 34.25 4.28
N PHE A 8 -4.68 34.28 3.90
CA PHE A 8 -5.65 33.24 4.25
C PHE A 8 -5.61 32.06 3.27
N LEU A 9 -5.37 32.33 1.99
CA LEU A 9 -5.38 31.30 0.95
C LEU A 9 -4.22 30.32 1.10
N PHE A 10 -3.05 30.80 1.55
CA PHE A 10 -1.86 29.97 1.71
C PHE A 10 -2.01 28.84 2.77
N PRO A 11 -2.38 29.11 4.05
CA PRO A 11 -2.57 28.05 5.03
C PRO A 11 -3.71 27.09 4.65
N PHE A 12 -4.79 27.61 4.05
CA PHE A 12 -5.86 26.77 3.53
C PHE A 12 -5.35 25.80 2.45
N PHE A 13 -4.54 26.30 1.52
CA PHE A 13 -3.93 25.47 0.48
C PHE A 13 -3.00 24.39 1.06
N LEU A 14 -2.20 24.70 2.08
CA LEU A 14 -1.37 23.71 2.77
C LEU A 14 -2.19 22.61 3.44
N ILE A 15 -3.31 22.97 4.09
CA ILE A 15 -4.22 21.99 4.70
C ILE A 15 -4.81 21.09 3.61
N VAL A 16 -5.30 21.67 2.51
CA VAL A 16 -5.85 20.90 1.38
C VAL A 16 -4.80 19.95 0.80
N LEU A 17 -3.57 20.42 0.56
CA LEU A 17 -2.46 19.58 0.10
C LEU A 17 -2.12 18.47 1.12
N GLY A 18 -2.12 18.78 2.41
CA GLY A 18 -1.90 17.80 3.47
C GLY A 18 -2.97 16.70 3.49
N VAL A 19 -4.24 17.06 3.30
CA VAL A 19 -5.36 16.09 3.21
C VAL A 19 -5.22 15.23 1.95
N LEU A 20 -4.95 15.82 0.79
CA LEU A 20 -4.72 15.07 -0.44
C LEU A 20 -3.50 14.14 -0.32
N SER A 21 -2.43 14.60 0.31
CA SER A 21 -1.26 13.78 0.61
C SER A 21 -1.60 12.64 1.56
N ALA A 22 -2.45 12.85 2.58
CA ALA A 22 -2.88 11.79 3.47
C ALA A 22 -3.71 10.73 2.74
N ILE A 23 -4.64 11.14 1.88
CA ILE A 23 -5.41 10.23 1.04
C ILE A 23 -4.47 9.40 0.17
N PHE A 24 -3.51 10.04 -0.50
CA PHE A 24 -2.50 9.34 -1.29
C PHE A 24 -1.69 8.34 -0.45
N THR A 25 -1.11 8.80 0.67
CA THR A 25 -0.21 8.02 1.52
C THR A 25 -0.89 6.83 2.21
N TYR A 26 -2.13 6.97 2.67
CA TYR A 26 -2.80 5.91 3.45
C TYR A 26 -3.76 5.04 2.64
N TYR A 27 -4.31 5.56 1.54
CA TYR A 27 -5.28 4.82 0.73
C TYR A 27 -4.64 4.24 -0.53
N TYR A 28 -3.99 5.09 -1.33
CA TYR A 28 -3.45 4.67 -2.63
C TYR A 28 -2.10 3.98 -2.50
N PHE A 29 -1.16 4.57 -1.76
CA PHE A 29 0.22 4.09 -1.68
C PHE A 29 0.33 2.61 -1.28
N PRO A 30 -0.37 2.09 -0.25
CA PRO A 30 -0.25 0.69 0.12
C PRO A 30 -0.70 -0.28 -0.97
N GLN A 31 -1.50 0.17 -1.94
CA GLN A 31 -2.01 -0.63 -3.06
C GLN A 31 -1.13 -0.53 -4.31
N LEU A 32 -0.15 0.38 -4.33
CA LEU A 32 0.76 0.56 -5.45
C LEU A 32 1.88 -0.46 -5.36
N ILE A 33 1.78 -1.54 -6.14
CA ILE A 33 2.88 -2.48 -6.32
C ILE A 33 3.34 -2.43 -7.78
N PRO A 34 4.66 -2.42 -8.04
CA PRO A 34 5.19 -2.14 -9.38
C PRO A 34 4.74 -3.09 -10.50
N SER A 35 4.15 -4.24 -10.17
CA SER A 35 3.83 -5.31 -11.13
C SER A 35 2.40 -5.84 -11.05
N TYR A 36 1.72 -5.68 -9.91
CA TYR A 36 0.40 -6.26 -9.64
C TYR A 36 -0.46 -5.26 -8.88
N GLY A 37 -1.76 -5.21 -9.15
CA GLY A 37 -2.68 -4.35 -8.41
C GLY A 37 -2.82 -4.84 -6.96
N GLY A 38 -3.48 -4.07 -6.09
CA GLY A 38 -3.76 -4.41 -4.68
C GLY A 38 -4.70 -5.61 -4.46
N GLY A 39 -4.60 -6.63 -5.31
CA GLY A 39 -5.44 -7.82 -5.35
C GLY A 39 -5.40 -8.52 -6.71
N GLU A 40 -4.88 -9.75 -6.75
CA GLU A 40 -4.80 -10.61 -7.95
C GLU A 40 -5.65 -11.87 -7.77
N VAL A 41 -6.42 -12.24 -8.78
CA VAL A 41 -7.21 -13.49 -8.76
C VAL A 41 -6.26 -14.66 -9.02
N ILE A 42 -6.37 -15.70 -8.20
CA ILE A 42 -5.66 -16.98 -8.38
C ILE A 42 -6.64 -17.99 -8.99
N LYS A 43 -6.22 -18.64 -10.08
CA LYS A 43 -6.93 -19.78 -10.67
C LYS A 43 -5.94 -20.89 -11.03
N LEU A 44 -5.98 -21.98 -10.27
CA LEU A 44 -5.21 -23.19 -10.55
C LEU A 44 -6.13 -24.19 -11.25
N ASN A 45 -5.76 -24.62 -12.44
CA ASN A 45 -6.55 -25.57 -13.23
C ASN A 45 -5.62 -26.49 -14.05
N SER A 46 -6.20 -27.41 -14.80
CA SER A 46 -5.41 -28.33 -15.64
C SER A 46 -4.56 -27.62 -16.69
N ASN A 47 -4.92 -26.40 -17.11
CA ASN A 47 -4.19 -25.68 -18.16
C ASN A 47 -2.82 -25.17 -17.68
N ASN A 48 -2.68 -24.87 -16.38
CA ASN A 48 -1.42 -24.47 -15.76
C ASN A 48 -0.81 -25.57 -14.88
N ASN A 49 -1.21 -26.83 -15.08
CA ASN A 49 -0.81 -27.96 -14.23
C ASN A 49 -1.02 -27.68 -12.72
N TYR A 50 -2.07 -26.91 -12.39
CA TYR A 50 -2.38 -26.45 -11.03
C TYR A 50 -1.27 -25.65 -10.36
N GLU A 51 -0.48 -24.91 -11.14
CA GLU A 51 0.64 -24.09 -10.67
C GLU A 51 0.56 -22.66 -11.23
N MET A 52 0.80 -21.68 -10.38
CA MET A 52 0.86 -20.27 -10.77
C MET A 52 2.01 -19.56 -10.06
N SER A 53 2.68 -18.64 -10.76
CA SER A 53 3.81 -17.89 -10.21
C SER A 53 3.63 -16.39 -10.40
N TYR A 54 3.97 -15.63 -9.36
CA TYR A 54 3.92 -14.16 -9.34
C TYR A 54 5.27 -13.61 -8.92
N GLY A 55 5.81 -12.68 -9.72
CA GLY A 55 7.12 -12.07 -9.48
C GLY A 55 7.02 -10.58 -9.18
N PHE A 56 7.58 -10.13 -8.06
CA PHE A 56 7.48 -8.71 -7.66
C PHE A 56 8.79 -8.20 -7.05
N GLU A 57 9.02 -6.90 -7.24
CA GLU A 57 10.17 -6.14 -6.71
C GLU A 57 9.65 -5.12 -5.69
N PRO A 58 9.56 -5.48 -4.40
CA PRO A 58 9.01 -4.58 -3.39
C PRO A 58 10.06 -3.55 -2.95
N ARG A 59 9.73 -2.26 -3.10
CA ARG A 59 10.57 -1.15 -2.62
C ARG A 59 10.55 -0.97 -1.10
N PHE A 60 9.46 -1.40 -0.46
CA PHE A 60 9.23 -1.35 0.99
C PHE A 60 8.76 -2.72 1.48
N ARG A 61 8.62 -2.89 2.79
CA ARG A 61 8.08 -4.16 3.33
C ARG A 61 6.72 -4.46 2.71
N LEU A 62 6.49 -5.71 2.36
CA LEU A 62 5.31 -6.16 1.63
C LEU A 62 4.53 -7.16 2.49
N LEU A 63 3.30 -6.82 2.81
CA LEU A 63 2.34 -7.74 3.39
C LEU A 63 1.64 -8.50 2.26
N ILE A 64 1.62 -9.81 2.37
CA ILE A 64 0.99 -10.72 1.43
C ILE A 64 -0.09 -11.48 2.18
N SER A 65 -1.25 -11.62 1.56
CA SER A 65 -2.36 -12.43 2.03
C SER A 65 -2.90 -13.23 0.86
N ILE A 66 -2.92 -14.55 0.98
CA ILE A 66 -3.46 -15.48 -0.01
C ILE A 66 -4.59 -16.24 0.66
N GLU A 67 -5.75 -16.25 0.02
CA GLU A 67 -6.96 -16.94 0.45
C GLU A 67 -7.48 -17.75 -0.74
N VAL A 68 -7.63 -19.06 -0.57
CA VAL A 68 -8.03 -20.00 -1.63
C VAL A 68 -9.10 -20.98 -1.12
N ASP A 69 -9.90 -21.52 -2.03
CA ASP A 69 -10.98 -22.46 -1.70
C ASP A 69 -10.49 -23.87 -1.35
N ASN A 70 -9.29 -24.25 -1.81
CA ASN A 70 -8.71 -25.58 -1.65
C ASN A 70 -7.25 -25.49 -1.17
N PRO A 71 -6.74 -26.49 -0.42
CA PRO A 71 -5.37 -26.46 0.09
C PRO A 71 -4.33 -26.35 -1.02
N VAL A 72 -3.41 -25.41 -0.86
CA VAL A 72 -2.28 -25.19 -1.77
C VAL A 72 -0.97 -25.19 -1.01
N VAL A 73 0.13 -25.43 -1.73
CA VAL A 73 1.51 -25.26 -1.27
C VAL A 73 2.01 -23.92 -1.80
N ILE A 74 2.52 -23.08 -0.90
CA ILE A 74 3.04 -21.75 -1.22
C ILE A 74 4.54 -21.74 -0.97
N ASN A 75 5.28 -21.49 -2.04
CA ASN A 75 6.74 -21.36 -2.03
C ASN A 75 7.11 -19.90 -2.29
N ILE A 76 8.04 -19.36 -1.51
CA ILE A 76 8.59 -18.02 -1.73
C ILE A 76 10.09 -18.14 -1.94
N ASN A 77 10.58 -17.72 -3.10
CA ASN A 77 11.99 -17.84 -3.49
C ASN A 77 12.53 -19.28 -3.39
N GLN A 78 11.73 -20.27 -3.81
CA GLN A 78 12.08 -21.71 -3.80
C GLN A 78 12.16 -22.35 -2.41
N GLU A 79 11.85 -21.63 -1.34
CA GLU A 79 11.66 -22.20 -0.01
C GLU A 79 10.17 -22.50 0.21
N GLU A 80 9.86 -23.74 0.59
CA GLU A 80 8.51 -24.12 1.01
C GLU A 80 8.19 -23.42 2.33
N LYS A 81 7.16 -22.58 2.30
CA LYS A 81 6.79 -21.78 3.47
C LYS A 81 5.51 -22.27 4.14
N PHE A 82 4.59 -22.86 3.38
CA PHE A 82 3.26 -23.14 3.90
C PHE A 82 2.44 -24.10 3.04
N SER A 83 1.58 -24.89 3.70
CA SER A 83 0.50 -25.66 3.09
C SER A 83 -0.81 -25.38 3.83
N GLY A 84 -1.85 -24.95 3.10
CA GLY A 84 -3.14 -24.61 3.68
C GLY A 84 -4.04 -23.79 2.74
N ILE A 85 -5.10 -23.21 3.29
CA ILE A 85 -6.10 -22.41 2.55
C ILE A 85 -5.92 -20.90 2.74
N ASP A 86 -5.35 -20.49 3.88
CA ASP A 86 -5.11 -19.10 4.22
C ASP A 86 -3.65 -18.90 4.62
N TYR A 87 -2.98 -17.97 3.96
CA TYR A 87 -1.58 -17.66 4.24
C TYR A 87 -1.36 -16.16 4.30
N SER A 88 -0.71 -15.68 5.37
CA SER A 88 -0.28 -14.30 5.45
C SER A 88 1.14 -14.18 5.97
N VAL A 89 1.95 -13.35 5.30
CA VAL A 89 3.34 -13.11 5.65
C VAL A 89 3.73 -11.68 5.34
N THR A 90 4.63 -11.13 6.15
CA THR A 90 5.31 -9.87 5.84
C THR A 90 6.71 -10.17 5.33
N LEU A 91 7.00 -9.73 4.12
CA LEU A 91 8.31 -9.84 3.49
C LEU A 91 9.09 -8.54 3.66
N ASN A 92 10.37 -8.65 3.97
CA ASN A 92 11.28 -7.52 3.97
C ASN A 92 11.61 -7.06 2.55
N THR A 93 12.20 -5.88 2.42
CA THR A 93 12.70 -5.38 1.13
C THR A 93 13.72 -6.34 0.53
N SER A 94 13.54 -6.67 -0.75
CA SER A 94 14.44 -7.52 -1.55
C SER A 94 14.44 -7.00 -2.98
N LEU A 95 15.48 -7.33 -3.74
CA LEU A 95 15.53 -7.04 -5.18
C LEU A 95 14.40 -7.77 -5.93
N TYR A 96 14.05 -8.97 -5.51
CA TYR A 96 13.02 -9.75 -6.19
C TYR A 96 12.45 -10.84 -5.28
N TYR A 97 11.16 -11.09 -5.43
CA TYR A 97 10.49 -12.26 -4.91
C TYR A 97 9.71 -12.97 -5.99
N VAL A 98 9.71 -14.30 -5.92
CA VAL A 98 8.81 -15.17 -6.69
C VAL A 98 7.95 -15.94 -5.70
N ILE A 99 6.64 -15.71 -5.76
CA ILE A 99 5.67 -16.59 -5.13
C ILE A 99 5.25 -17.64 -6.14
N ASN A 100 5.31 -18.90 -5.75
CA ASN A 100 4.80 -20.01 -6.51
C ASN A 100 3.71 -20.71 -5.68
N ILE A 101 2.53 -20.85 -6.26
CA ILE A 101 1.35 -21.46 -5.64
C ILE A 101 1.05 -22.73 -6.43
N LYS A 102 1.06 -23.89 -5.75
CA LYS A 102 0.77 -25.19 -6.34
C LYS A 102 -0.39 -25.87 -5.62
N GLY A 103 -1.27 -26.52 -6.37
CA GLY A 103 -2.34 -27.35 -5.84
C GLY A 103 -2.37 -28.72 -6.50
N THR A 104 -3.14 -29.64 -5.95
CA THR A 104 -3.42 -30.95 -6.57
C THR A 104 -4.78 -30.99 -7.27
N MET A 105 -5.58 -29.92 -7.14
CA MET A 105 -6.94 -29.83 -7.68
C MET A 105 -7.26 -28.41 -8.13
N LEU A 106 -8.37 -28.29 -8.86
CA LEU A 106 -8.87 -26.99 -9.32
C LEU A 106 -9.13 -26.10 -8.11
N THR A 107 -8.51 -24.92 -8.09
CA THR A 107 -8.51 -24.01 -6.95
C THR A 107 -8.73 -22.58 -7.44
N GLU A 108 -9.63 -21.85 -6.82
CA GLU A 108 -9.83 -20.42 -7.03
C GLU A 108 -9.58 -19.65 -5.73
N GLY A 109 -9.08 -18.43 -5.86
CA GLY A 109 -8.80 -17.60 -4.71
C GLY A 109 -8.32 -16.20 -5.07
N PHE A 110 -7.75 -15.53 -4.08
CA PHE A 110 -7.33 -14.15 -4.19
C PHE A 110 -6.05 -13.88 -3.41
N MET A 111 -5.11 -13.20 -4.04
CA MET A 111 -3.87 -12.72 -3.44
C MET A 111 -3.94 -11.21 -3.25
N LYS A 112 -3.96 -10.74 -2.01
CA LYS A 112 -3.79 -9.33 -1.67
C LYS A 112 -2.33 -9.06 -1.36
N LEU A 113 -1.84 -7.99 -1.94
CA LEU A 113 -0.51 -7.47 -1.69
C LEU A 113 -0.64 -6.03 -1.19
N LYS A 114 0.05 -5.70 -0.10
CA LYS A 114 0.00 -4.38 0.51
C LYS A 114 1.39 -3.91 0.91
N GLN A 115 1.82 -2.77 0.41
CA GLN A 115 3.09 -2.16 0.80
C GLN A 115 2.96 -1.41 2.11
N GLU A 116 4.05 -1.46 2.89
CA GLU A 116 4.25 -0.56 4.01
C GLU A 116 4.44 0.87 3.51
N ILE A 117 3.85 1.81 4.24
CA ILE A 117 3.98 3.23 3.96
C ILE A 117 5.34 3.75 4.46
N PRO A 118 6.19 4.33 3.59
CA PRO A 118 7.46 4.93 3.97
C PRO A 118 7.28 6.00 5.03
N THR A 119 8.11 5.97 6.08
CA THR A 119 8.07 6.96 7.17
C THR A 119 8.22 8.38 6.65
N LEU A 120 9.04 8.59 5.61
CA LEU A 120 9.21 9.91 4.99
C LEU A 120 7.91 10.49 4.43
N TYR A 121 7.06 9.67 3.81
CA TYR A 121 5.77 10.16 3.32
C TYR A 121 4.82 10.49 4.46
N GLN A 122 4.81 9.68 5.53
CA GLN A 122 4.00 9.97 6.72
C GLN A 122 4.43 11.29 7.38
N LEU A 123 5.74 11.51 7.53
CA LEU A 123 6.30 12.75 8.09
C LEU A 123 6.00 13.96 7.21
N PHE A 124 6.11 13.83 5.89
CA PHE A 124 5.79 14.89 4.95
C PHE A 124 4.30 15.28 5.01
N THR A 125 3.40 14.29 4.97
CA THR A 125 1.96 14.51 5.12
C THR A 125 1.65 15.22 6.44
N PHE A 126 2.22 14.74 7.55
CA PHE A 126 2.02 15.34 8.86
C PHE A 126 2.56 16.77 8.93
N GLY A 127 3.74 17.03 8.37
CA GLY A 127 4.35 18.35 8.30
C GLY A 127 3.51 19.37 7.53
N LEU A 128 2.92 18.96 6.39
CA LEU A 128 2.01 19.82 5.62
C LEU A 128 0.76 20.20 6.42
N LEU A 129 0.12 19.23 7.06
CA LEU A 129 -1.06 19.48 7.88
C LEU A 129 -0.75 20.38 9.07
N LEU A 130 0.32 20.06 9.81
CA LEU A 130 0.71 20.82 11.00
C LEU A 130 1.09 22.26 10.65
N SER A 131 1.89 22.47 9.61
CA SER A 131 2.28 23.82 9.16
C SER A 131 1.07 24.64 8.69
N GLY A 132 0.15 24.04 7.93
CA GLY A 132 -1.09 24.67 7.51
C GLY A 132 -1.97 25.11 8.69
N ILE A 133 -2.13 24.23 9.70
CA ILE A 133 -2.90 24.52 10.92
C ILE A 133 -2.23 25.63 11.74
N LEU A 134 -0.92 25.56 11.98
CA LEU A 134 -0.20 26.56 12.77
C LEU A 134 -0.27 27.95 12.12
N LEU A 135 -0.08 28.02 10.80
CA LEU A 135 -0.21 29.27 10.04
C LEU A 135 -1.64 29.81 10.06
N TYR A 136 -2.64 28.94 10.02
CA TYR A 136 -4.05 29.35 10.14
C TYR A 136 -4.36 29.95 11.51
N ILE A 137 -3.90 29.30 12.59
CA ILE A 137 -4.04 29.80 13.97
C ILE A 137 -3.33 31.14 14.14
N PHE A 138 -2.11 31.25 13.60
CA PHE A 138 -1.33 32.49 13.62
C PHE A 138 -2.05 33.63 12.88
N TYR A 139 -2.62 33.34 11.71
CA TYR A 139 -3.44 34.30 10.96
C TYR A 139 -4.65 34.79 11.77
N ILE A 140 -5.37 33.89 12.45
CA ILE A 140 -6.50 34.27 13.31
C ILE A 140 -6.04 35.21 14.43
N HIS A 141 -4.89 34.92 15.05
CA HIS A 141 -4.34 35.77 16.11
C HIS A 141 -3.96 37.17 15.60
N LEU A 142 -3.33 37.26 14.42
CA LEU A 142 -3.01 38.54 13.80
C LEU A 142 -4.26 39.34 13.42
N LYS A 143 -5.33 38.69 12.96
CA LYS A 143 -6.58 39.37 12.61
C LYS A 143 -7.34 39.93 13.82
N LYS A 144 -7.12 39.36 15.02
CA LYS A 144 -7.74 39.84 16.27
C LYS A 144 -7.04 41.06 16.88
N ARG A 145 -5.80 41.34 16.46
CA ARG A 145 -5.05 42.55 16.85
C ARG A 145 -5.30 43.66 15.85
#